data_AF-A0AAU6C253-F1
#
_entry.id   AF-A0AAU6C253-F1
#
_cell.length_a   1.000
_cell.length_b   1.000
_cell.length_c   1.000
_cell.angle_alpha   90.00
_cell.angle_beta   90.00
_cell.angle_gamma   90.00
#
_symmetry.space_group_name_H-M   'P 1'
#
loop_
_entity.id
_entity.type
_entity.pdbx_description
1 polymer ?
#
loop_
_entity_poly.entity_id
_entity_poly.type
_entity_poly.pdbx_seq_one_letter_code
_entity_poly.pdbx_strand_id
1 'polypeptide(L)'
;MATLRDPCAERGWPPVVWGQEVGYHFCASEAELEEWERAWLSEKLTQFRQMITGTIGPYLARFPKSTWAGYLSDQMKAIESNLAMVARPPR
;
A
#
# COMPACT_ATOMS: atom_id res chain seq x y z
N MET A 1 -0.23 7.16 13.74
CA MET A 1 -0.39 8.00 12.54
C MET A 1 -1.55 7.56 11.63
N ALA A 2 -2.10 6.34 11.73
CA ALA A 2 -3.28 5.94 10.94
C ALA A 2 -4.51 6.86 11.13
N THR A 3 -4.65 7.47 12.29
CA THR A 3 -5.83 8.24 12.72
C THR A 3 -6.10 9.56 11.96
N LEU A 4 -5.11 10.13 11.25
CA LEU A 4 -5.29 11.37 10.48
C LEU A 4 -5.36 11.14 8.95
N ARG A 5 -5.07 9.92 8.48
CA ARG A 5 -5.06 9.60 7.05
C ARG A 5 -6.47 9.54 6.48
N ASP A 6 -7.37 8.87 7.21
CA ASP A 6 -8.75 8.66 6.76
C ASP A 6 -9.56 9.97 6.69
N PRO A 7 -9.49 10.89 7.69
CA PRO A 7 -10.20 12.17 7.61
C PRO A 7 -9.71 13.09 6.49
N CYS A 8 -8.42 13.05 6.14
CA CYS A 8 -7.90 13.85 5.01
C CYS A 8 -8.41 13.30 3.69
N ALA A 9 -8.39 11.98 3.51
CA ALA A 9 -8.92 11.33 2.31
C ALA A 9 -10.43 11.58 2.14
N GLU A 10 -11.21 11.47 3.21
CA GLU A 10 -12.66 11.76 3.19
C GLU A 10 -12.98 13.20 2.78
N ARG A 11 -12.11 14.15 3.14
CA ARG A 11 -12.30 15.59 2.86
C ARG A 11 -11.59 16.06 1.59
N GLY A 12 -10.89 15.17 0.89
CA GLY A 12 -10.09 15.51 -0.30
C GLY A 12 -8.91 16.44 0.01
N TRP A 13 -8.42 16.44 1.25
CA TRP A 13 -7.28 17.26 1.66
C TRP A 13 -5.96 16.55 1.34
N PRO A 14 -4.88 17.32 1.08
CA PRO A 14 -3.55 16.74 0.99
C PRO A 14 -3.21 15.97 2.28
N PRO A 15 -2.35 14.95 2.19
CA PRO A 15 -1.95 14.20 3.37
C PRO A 15 -1.12 15.07 4.33
N VAL A 16 -1.18 14.73 5.62
CA VAL A 16 -0.36 15.36 6.66
C VAL A 16 0.94 14.58 6.81
N VAL A 17 2.07 15.28 6.73
CA VAL A 17 3.43 14.79 6.95
C VAL A 17 4.08 15.53 8.11
N TRP A 18 5.15 14.97 8.67
CA TRP A 18 5.97 15.62 9.70
C TRP A 18 7.34 15.95 9.11
N GLY A 19 7.73 17.22 9.20
CA GLY A 19 9.09 17.68 8.91
C GLY A 19 9.77 18.15 10.19
N GLN A 20 11.08 17.94 10.31
CA GLN A 20 11.82 18.29 11.53
C GLN A 20 11.77 19.79 11.85
N GLU A 21 11.84 20.66 10.84
CA GLU A 21 11.89 22.11 11.03
C GLU A 21 10.50 22.75 11.16
N VAL A 22 9.50 22.20 10.45
CA VAL A 22 8.16 22.78 10.29
C VAL A 22 7.07 22.03 11.09
N GLY A 23 7.40 20.87 11.66
CA GLY A 23 6.44 20.02 12.36
C GLY A 23 5.42 19.38 11.41
N TYR A 24 4.22 19.11 11.93
CA TYR A 24 3.13 18.53 11.14
C TYR A 24 2.53 19.58 10.20
N HIS A 25 2.50 19.27 8.91
CA HIS A 25 1.94 20.12 7.87
C HIS A 25 1.30 19.27 6.78
N PHE A 26 0.44 19.88 5.98
CA PHE A 26 -0.05 19.26 4.75
C PHE A 26 1.05 19.25 3.70
N CYS A 27 1.15 18.18 2.90
CA CYS A 27 2.03 18.17 1.73
C CYS A 27 1.79 19.42 0.88
N ALA A 28 2.83 20.21 0.68
CA ALA A 28 2.78 21.53 0.08
C ALA A 28 3.36 21.56 -1.34
N SER A 29 4.00 20.47 -1.78
CA SER A 29 4.60 20.34 -3.11
C SER A 29 4.28 19.00 -3.78
N GLU A 30 4.41 18.96 -5.10
CA GLU A 30 4.29 17.74 -5.89
C GLU A 30 5.29 16.66 -5.45
N ALA A 31 6.53 17.07 -5.15
CA ALA A 31 7.58 16.16 -4.67
C ALA A 31 7.24 15.54 -3.31
N GLU A 32 6.74 16.33 -2.36
CA GLU A 32 6.30 15.82 -1.06
C GLU A 32 5.11 14.87 -1.19
N LEU A 33 4.16 15.18 -2.08
CA LEU A 33 3.02 14.33 -2.34
C LEU A 33 3.46 12.99 -2.96
N GLU A 34 4.34 13.04 -3.97
CA GLU A 34 4.87 11.85 -4.63
C GLU A 34 5.65 10.97 -3.63
N GLU A 35 6.50 11.55 -2.78
CA GLU A 35 7.24 10.82 -1.75
C GLU A 35 6.28 10.15 -0.75
N TRP A 36 5.26 10.89 -0.30
CA TRP A 36 4.24 10.35 0.60
C TRP A 36 3.46 9.19 -0.05
N GLU A 37 3.06 9.34 -1.31
CA GLU A 37 2.33 8.31 -2.05
C GLU A 37 3.19 7.05 -2.24
N ARG A 38 4.48 7.20 -2.54
CA ARG A 38 5.42 6.08 -2.64
C ARG A 38 5.60 5.36 -1.32
N ALA A 39 5.74 6.10 -0.22
CA ALA A 39 5.81 5.53 1.13
C ALA A 39 4.52 4.78 1.49
N TRP A 40 3.36 5.36 1.17
CA TRP A 40 2.06 4.71 1.34
C TRP A 40 1.94 3.41 0.56
N LEU A 41 2.28 3.44 -0.74
CA LEU A 41 2.21 2.28 -1.61
C LEU A 41 3.17 1.18 -1.15
N SER A 42 4.34 1.54 -0.62
CA SER A 42 5.29 0.59 -0.04
C SER A 42 4.75 -0.10 1.22
N GLU A 43 4.06 0.64 2.09
CA GLU A 43 3.36 0.09 3.26
C GLU A 43 2.24 -0.88 2.82
N LYS A 44 1.43 -0.48 1.83
CA LYS A 44 0.36 -1.32 1.29
C LYS A 44 0.88 -2.56 0.60
N LEU A 45 1.95 -2.45 -0.18
CA LEU A 45 2.62 -3.60 -0.78
C LEU A 45 3.09 -4.61 0.28
N THR A 46 3.61 -4.12 1.41
CA THR A 46 4.01 -4.98 2.53
C THR A 46 2.81 -5.72 3.13
N GLN A 47 1.71 -5.02 3.38
CA GLN A 47 0.46 -5.63 3.87
C GLN A 47 -0.10 -6.67 2.88
N PHE A 48 -0.07 -6.37 1.57
CA PHE A 48 -0.49 -7.31 0.51
C PHE A 48 0.38 -8.58 0.49
N ARG A 49 1.71 -8.44 0.57
CA ARG A 49 2.63 -9.59 0.63
C ARG A 49 2.37 -10.46 1.86
N GLN A 50 2.10 -9.85 3.00
CA GLN A 50 1.74 -10.56 4.22
C GLN A 50 0.41 -11.30 4.07
N MET A 51 -0.59 -10.71 3.40
CA MET A 51 -1.86 -11.37 3.12
C MET A 51 -1.69 -12.59 2.19
N ILE A 52 -0.91 -12.44 1.10
CA ILE A 52 -0.63 -13.52 0.15
C ILE A 52 0.05 -14.68 0.87
N THR A 53 1.10 -14.40 1.65
CA THR A 53 1.91 -15.44 2.30
C THR A 53 1.28 -16.01 3.57
N GLY A 54 0.62 -15.17 4.37
CA GLY A 54 0.08 -15.55 5.69
C GLY A 54 -1.36 -16.03 5.67
N THR A 55 -2.14 -15.73 4.63
CA THR A 55 -3.56 -16.13 4.53
C THR A 55 -3.83 -17.00 3.30
N ILE A 56 -3.47 -16.51 2.11
CA ILE A 56 -3.78 -17.23 0.86
C ILE A 56 -2.91 -18.47 0.71
N GLY A 57 -1.60 -18.37 0.98
CA GLY A 57 -0.65 -19.47 0.92
C GLY A 57 -1.12 -20.69 1.75
N PRO A 58 -1.41 -20.53 3.05
CA PRO A 58 -1.96 -21.60 3.88
C PRO A 58 -3.29 -22.16 3.37
N TYR A 59 -4.17 -21.30 2.83
CA TYR A 59 -5.41 -21.76 2.22
C TYR A 59 -5.13 -22.70 1.03
N LEU A 60 -4.28 -22.29 0.09
CA LEU A 60 -3.89 -23.12 -1.05
C LEU A 60 -3.17 -24.41 -0.64
N ALA A 61 -2.32 -24.36 0.39
CA ALA A 61 -1.66 -25.55 0.92
C ALA A 61 -2.67 -26.56 1.50
N ARG A 62 -3.71 -26.08 2.19
CA ARG A 62 -4.75 -26.94 2.78
C ARG A 62 -5.75 -27.48 1.75
N PHE A 63 -6.03 -26.70 0.70
CA PHE A 63 -7.01 -27.01 -0.34
C PHE A 63 -6.44 -26.73 -1.75
N PRO A 64 -5.49 -27.55 -2.23
CA PRO A 64 -4.73 -27.26 -3.45
C PRO A 64 -5.57 -27.28 -4.74
N LYS A 65 -6.78 -27.84 -4.70
CA LYS A 65 -7.72 -27.87 -5.83
C LYS A 65 -8.80 -26.79 -5.75
N SER A 66 -8.71 -25.84 -4.81
CA SER A 66 -9.69 -24.77 -4.68
C SER A 66 -9.52 -23.76 -5.82
N THR A 67 -10.48 -23.74 -6.75
CA THR A 67 -10.53 -22.78 -7.86
C THR A 67 -10.61 -21.34 -7.35
N TRP A 68 -11.35 -21.10 -6.27
CA TRP A 68 -11.47 -19.78 -5.64
C TRP A 68 -10.13 -19.28 -5.09
N ALA A 69 -9.43 -20.12 -4.31
CA ALA A 69 -8.15 -19.75 -3.72
C ALA A 69 -7.07 -19.52 -4.79
N GLY A 70 -7.11 -20.31 -5.88
CA GLY A 70 -6.24 -20.14 -7.04
C GLY A 70 -6.47 -18.78 -7.71
N TYR A 71 -7.73 -18.50 -8.09
CA TYR A 71 -8.09 -17.22 -8.69
C TYR A 71 -7.70 -16.02 -7.80
N LEU A 72 -8.00 -16.10 -6.50
CA LEU A 72 -7.65 -15.06 -5.55
C LEU A 72 -6.12 -14.85 -5.49
N SER A 73 -5.33 -15.93 -5.38
CA SER A 73 -3.86 -15.85 -5.41
C SER A 73 -3.35 -15.11 -6.65
N ASP A 74 -3.85 -15.47 -7.83
CA ASP A 74 -3.38 -14.93 -9.09
C ASP A 74 -3.71 -13.44 -9.23
N GLN A 75 -4.94 -13.04 -8.86
CA GLN A 75 -5.32 -11.62 -8.83
C GLN A 75 -4.45 -10.82 -7.85
N MET A 76 -4.19 -11.36 -6.65
CA MET A 76 -3.39 -10.65 -5.65
C MET A 76 -1.91 -10.51 -6.09
N LYS A 77 -1.34 -11.52 -6.75
CA LYS A 77 0.02 -11.43 -7.32
C LYS A 77 0.10 -10.40 -8.44
N ALA A 78 -0.94 -10.28 -9.27
CA ALA A 78 -0.99 -9.23 -10.30
C ALA A 78 -0.99 -7.83 -9.67
N ILE A 79 -1.80 -7.62 -8.63
CA ILE A 79 -1.82 -6.36 -7.87
C ILE A 79 -0.46 -6.08 -7.21
N GLU A 80 0.16 -7.10 -6.59
CA GLU A 80 1.49 -6.98 -5.99
C GLU A 80 2.52 -6.47 -7.01
N SER A 81 2.53 -7.06 -8.22
CA SER A 81 3.43 -6.65 -9.30
C SER A 81 3.24 -5.18 -9.70
N ASN A 82 1.99 -4.74 -9.84
CA ASN A 82 1.67 -3.36 -10.20
C ASN A 82 2.09 -2.38 -9.10
N LEU A 83 1.79 -2.69 -7.82
CA LEU A 83 2.20 -1.89 -6.67
C LEU A 83 3.73 -1.80 -6.57
N ALA A 84 4.44 -2.91 -6.80
CA ALA A 84 5.89 -2.96 -6.78
C ALA A 84 6.54 -2.17 -7.93
N MET A 85 5.82 -1.91 -9.02
CA MET A 85 6.30 -1.06 -10.10
C MET A 85 6.22 0.42 -9.72
N VAL A 86 5.09 0.86 -9.16
CA VAL A 86 4.86 2.26 -8.79
C VAL A 86 5.57 2.68 -7.49
N ALA A 87 5.85 1.74 -6.59
CA ALA A 87 6.57 2.02 -5.35
C ALA A 87 8.08 2.26 -5.55
N ARG A 88 8.65 1.96 -6.73
CA ARG A 88 10.10 2.15 -6.97
C ARG A 88 10.44 3.63 -7.11
N PRO A 89 11.48 4.14 -6.43
CA PRO A 89 11.94 5.50 -6.64
C PRO A 89 12.37 5.71 -8.11
N PRO A 90 12.18 6.93 -8.66
CA PRO A 90 12.71 7.27 -9.97
C PRO A 90 14.24 7.17 -9.95
N ARG A 91 14.80 6.70 -11.07
CA ARG A 91 16.26 6.61 -11.27
C ARG A 91 16.86 7.97 -11.60
#